data_AF-A0A356E4N7-F1
#
_entry.id   AF-A0A356E4N7-F1
#
_cell.length_a   1.000
_cell.length_b   1.000
_cell.length_c   1.000
_cell.angle_alpha   90.00
_cell.angle_beta   90.00
_cell.angle_gamma   90.00
#
_symmetry.space_group_name_H-M   'P 1'
#
loop_
_entity.id
_entity.type
_entity.pdbx_description
1 polymer ?
#
loop_
_entity_poly.entity_id
_entity_poly.type
_entity_poly.pdbx_seq_one_letter_code
_entity_poly.pdbx_strand_id
1 'polypeptide(L)' 'MAITLTESAANRVRTFLANRGKGIGLRLGIKTSGCSGLAYVLEFVDVLNEDDNVFENDGVKVIVDAKSLVY' A
#
# COMPACT_ATOMS: atom_id res chain seq x y z
N MET A 1 7.00 4.27 12.98
CA MET A 1 7.08 5.06 11.73
C MET A 1 8.09 4.37 10.83
N ALA A 2 7.70 3.82 9.68
CA ALA A 2 8.67 3.24 8.77
C ALA A 2 8.29 3.30 7.27
N ILE A 3 7.05 3.64 6.92
CA ILE A 3 6.62 3.67 5.52
C ILE A 3 6.13 5.06 5.18
N THR A 4 6.81 5.69 4.23
CA THR A 4 6.54 7.04 3.75
C THR A 4 6.35 7.02 2.23
N LEU A 5 5.61 7.99 1.72
CA LEU A 5 5.52 8.29 0.31
C LEU A 5 6.25 9.61 0.05
N THR A 6 6.78 9.76 -1.15
CA THR A 6 7.11 11.10 -1.64
C THR A 6 5.81 11.84 -1.96
N GLU A 7 5.85 13.17 -1.93
CA GLU A 7 4.71 13.99 -2.29
C GLU A 7 4.16 13.66 -3.69
N SER A 8 5.05 13.40 -4.65
CA SER A 8 4.68 12.99 -6.01
C SER A 8 3.97 11.65 -6.06
N ALA A 9 4.39 10.67 -5.25
CA ALA A 9 3.74 9.38 -5.14
C ALA A 9 2.36 9.51 -4.47
N ALA A 10 2.26 10.26 -3.37
CA ALA A 10 1.00 10.52 -2.69
C ALA A 10 -0.01 11.21 -3.63
N ASN A 11 0.43 12.24 -4.37
CA ASN A 11 -0.38 12.89 -5.40
C ASN A 11 -0.88 11.91 -6.45
N ARG A 12 -0.01 11.02 -6.94
CA ARG A 12 -0.38 10.05 -7.96
C ARG A 12 -1.42 9.05 -7.45
N VAL A 13 -1.26 8.55 -6.22
CA VAL A 13 -2.20 7.63 -5.58
C VAL A 13 -3.55 8.29 -5.35
N ARG A 14 -3.57 9.54 -4.85
CA ARG A 14 -4.80 10.32 -4.68
C ARG A 14 -5.56 10.50 -6.00
N THR A 15 -4.87 10.84 -7.08
CA THR A 15 -5.48 10.97 -8.41
C THR A 15 -6.08 9.64 -8.87
N PHE A 16 -5.39 8.51 -8.66
CA PHE A 16 -5.95 7.22 -9.04
C PHE A 16 -7.16 6.81 -8.21
N LEU A 17 -7.14 7.05 -6.90
CA LEU A 17 -8.30 6.79 -6.03
C LEU A 17 -9.50 7.67 -6.39
N ALA A 18 -9.26 8.96 -6.67
CA ALA A 18 -10.29 9.88 -7.13
C ALA A 18 -10.90 9.43 -8.47
N ASN A 19 -10.06 9.04 -9.44
CA ASN A 19 -10.52 8.54 -10.74
C ASN A 19 -11.26 7.19 -10.63
N ARG A 20 -10.84 6.33 -9.70
CA ARG A 20 -11.53 5.06 -9.41
C ARG A 20 -12.89 5.30 -8.74
N GLY A 21 -13.06 6.42 -8.04
CA GLY A 21 -14.28 6.80 -7.32
C GLY A 21 -14.54 5.99 -6.04
N LYS A 22 -13.63 5.07 -5.69
CA LYS A 22 -13.70 4.22 -4.50
C LYS A 22 -12.30 3.70 -4.14
N GLY A 23 -12.14 3.33 -2.88
CA GLY A 23 -10.91 2.78 -2.32
C GLY A 23 -10.49 3.52 -1.06
N ILE A 24 -10.05 2.75 -0.07
CA ILE A 24 -9.58 3.21 1.24
C ILE A 24 -8.14 3.74 1.13
N GLY A 25 -7.32 3.10 0.29
CA GLY A 25 -5.90 3.43 0.17
C GLY A 25 -5.13 2.49 -0.74
N LEU A 26 -3.81 2.45 -0.55
CA LEU A 26 -2.88 1.62 -1.30
C LEU A 26 -2.25 0.56 -0.41
N ARG A 27 -2.35 -0.70 -0.79
CA ARG A 27 -1.61 -1.81 -0.18
C ARG A 27 -0.19 -1.85 -0.70
N LEU A 28 0.77 -1.97 0.20
CA LEU A 28 2.14 -2.36 -0.09
C LEU A 28 2.33 -3.78 0.47
N GLY A 29 2.64 -4.73 -0.41
CA GLY A 29 2.89 -6.11 -0.04
C GLY A 29 4.14 -6.68 -0.69
N ILE A 30 4.57 -7.84 -0.23
CA ILE A 30 5.67 -8.61 -0.81
C ILE A 30 5.11 -9.92 -1.39
N LYS A 31 5.53 -10.27 -2.60
CA LYS A 31 5.32 -11.60 -3.18
C LYS A 31 6.63 -12.27 -3.53
N THR A 32 6.63 -13.59 -3.57
CA THR A 32 7.75 -14.36 -4.11
C THR A 32 7.84 -14.18 -5.62
N SER A 33 9.05 -14.08 -6.14
CA SER A 33 9.32 -13.90 -7.56
C SER A 33 10.60 -14.65 -7.95
N GLY A 34 10.48 -15.61 -8.87
CA GLY A 34 11.59 -16.48 -9.28
C GLY A 34 11.96 -17.55 -8.24
N CYS A 35 13.18 -18.08 -8.34
CA CYS A 35 13.62 -19.20 -7.48
C CYS A 35 13.88 -18.81 -6.02
N SER A 36 14.26 -17.55 -5.77
CA SER A 36 14.62 -17.07 -4.42
C SER A 36 14.40 -15.56 -4.23
N GLY A 37 13.68 -14.90 -5.15
CA GLY A 37 13.48 -13.46 -5.12
C GLY A 37 12.17 -13.05 -4.44
N LEU A 38 12.13 -11.78 -4.03
CA LEU A 38 10.95 -11.09 -3.52
C LEU A 38 10.66 -9.87 -4.40
N ALA A 39 9.39 -9.53 -4.56
CA ALA A 39 8.95 -8.38 -5.33
C ALA A 39 7.87 -7.61 -4.57
N TYR A 40 7.92 -6.28 -4.65
CA TYR A 40 6.86 -5.42 -4.15
C TYR A 40 5.60 -5.54 -5.00
N VAL A 41 4.46 -5.44 -4.35
CA VAL A 41 3.13 -5.41 -4.96
C VAL A 41 2.40 -4.19 -4.43
N LEU A 42 1.78 -3.45 -5.35
CA LEU A 42 0.97 -2.28 -5.04
C LEU A 42 -0.46 -2.52 -5.55
N GLU A 43 -1.43 -2.43 -4.65
CA GLU A 43 -2.84 -2.68 -4.97
C GLU A 43 -3.76 -1.67 -4.29
N PHE A 44 -4.86 -1.26 -4.94
CA PHE A 44 -5.87 -0.46 -4.26
C PHE A 44 -6.69 -1.32 -3.30
N VAL A 45 -6.94 -0.81 -2.11
CA VAL A 45 -7.69 -1.53 -1.07
C VAL A 45 -9.08 -0.94 -0.95
N ASP A 46 -10.11 -1.76 -1.12
CA ASP A 46 -11.51 -1.37 -0.89
C ASP A 46 -12.01 -1.79 0.50
N VAL A 47 -11.40 -2.81 1.14
CA VAL A 47 -11.76 -3.35 2.46
C VAL A 47 -10.49 -3.71 3.24
N LEU A 48 -10.44 -3.38 4.54
CA LEU A 48 -9.32 -3.75 5.42
C LEU A 48 -9.50 -5.16 5.99
N ASN A 49 -8.39 -5.88 6.13
CA ASN A 49 -8.31 -7.15 6.84
C ASN A 49 -7.90 -6.93 8.31
N GLU A 50 -8.13 -7.92 9.16
CA GLU A 50 -7.83 -7.83 10.61
C GLU A 50 -6.32 -7.74 10.90
N ASP A 51 -5.50 -8.32 10.02
CA ASP A 51 -4.04 -8.37 10.10
C ASP A 51 -3.34 -7.22 9.35
N ASP A 52 -4.11 -6.23 8.89
CA ASP A 52 -3.58 -5.05 8.22
C ASP A 52 -3.07 -4.00 9.20
N ASN A 53 -1.88 -3.50 8.89
CA ASN A 53 -1.32 -2.31 9.52
C ASN A 53 -1.54 -1.12 8.59
N VAL A 54 -2.19 -0.07 9.11
CA VAL A 54 -2.50 1.13 8.34
C VAL A 54 -1.59 2.27 8.79
N PHE A 55 -0.85 2.83 7.85
CA PHE A 55 -0.06 4.04 8.00
C PHE A 55 -0.70 5.16 7.19
N GLU A 56 -0.66 6.39 7.70
CA GLU A 56 -1.13 7.56 6.96
C GLU A 56 0.06 8.46 6.62
N ASN A 57 0.16 8.83 5.35
CA ASN A 57 1.21 9.71 4.86
C ASN A 57 0.68 10.59 3.73
N ASP A 58 0.83 11.91 3.87
CA ASP A 58 0.34 12.90 2.89
C ASP A 58 -1.14 12.74 2.48
N GLY A 59 -1.99 12.33 3.43
CA GLY A 59 -3.41 12.08 3.23
C GLY A 59 -3.73 10.82 2.43
N VAL A 60 -2.75 9.95 2.22
CA VAL A 60 -2.92 8.61 1.64
C VAL A 60 -2.76 7.57 2.72
N LYS A 61 -3.69 6.62 2.78
CA LYS A 61 -3.57 5.43 3.63
C LYS A 61 -2.74 4.38 2.91
N VAL A 62 -1.66 3.96 3.56
CA VAL A 62 -0.78 2.86 3.15
C VAL A 62 -1.10 1.66 4.03
N ILE A 63 -1.53 0.58 3.41
CA ILE A 63 -1.96 -0.65 4.09
C ILE A 63 -0.88 -1.70 3.88
N VAL A 64 -0.45 -2.39 4.94
CA VAL A 64 0.55 -3.45 4.85
C VAL A 64 0.09 -4.63 5.70
N ASP A 65 0.01 -5.82 5.10
CA ASP A 65 -0.32 -7.01 5.88
C ASP A 65 0.84 -7.38 6.82
N ALA A 66 0.51 -8.01 7.95
CA ALA A 66 1.49 -8.38 8.95
C ALA A 66 2.66 -9.24 8.42
N LYS A 67 2.44 -10.06 7.38
CA LYS A 67 3.49 -10.91 6.79
C LYS A 67 4.45 -10.09 5.93
N SER A 68 3.97 -9.06 5.24
CA SER A 68 4.81 -8.15 4.46
C SER A 68 5.57 -7.17 5.36
N LEU A 69 5.00 -6.79 6.52
CA LEU A 69 5.59 -5.79 7.42
C LEU A 69 6.92 -6.23 8.07
N VAL A 70 7.21 -7.52 8.12
CA VAL A 70 8.47 -8.03 8.71
C VAL A 70 9.69 -7.85 7.80
N TYR A 71 9.48 -7.49 6.54
CA TYR A 71 10.52 -7.22 5.54
C TYR A 71 10.84 -5.73 5.47
#